data_AF-A0A916RGL5-F1
#
_entry.id   AF-A0A916RGL5-F1
#
_cell.length_a   1.000
_cell.length_b   1.000
_cell.length_c   1.000
_cell.angle_alpha   90.00
_cell.angle_beta   90.00
_cell.angle_gamma   90.00
#
_symmetry.space_group_name_H-M   'P 1'
#
loop_
_entity.id
_entity.type
_entity.pdbx_description
1 polymer ?
#
loop_
_entity_poly.entity_id
_entity_poly.type
_entity_poly.pdbx_seq_one_letter_code
_entity_poly.pdbx_strand_id
1 'polypeptide(L)'
;MQARIETLKRLTKLYEAVEKAHSVELKRTTAALHEVQSAVDAEAKITRRAAHQGREALASGDRMQWAAADLQRKAAGAKRNRLESVRVERKRSSETAREQYVASRRKSEQMQRLTTRAAEQIAVDEAKKMQSATDDRFLARRRWSGAAGEQASTKRMKAS
;
A
#
# COMPACT_ATOMS: atom_id res chain seq x y z
N MET A 1 28.72 5.89 -2.43
CA MET A 1 27.49 5.09 -2.69
C MET A 1 26.64 4.88 -1.44
N GLN A 2 27.22 4.62 -0.26
CA GLN A 2 26.48 4.43 1.00
C GLN A 2 25.51 5.58 1.33
N ALA A 3 25.95 6.84 1.22
CA ALA A 3 25.08 8.00 1.44
C ALA A 3 23.83 8.01 0.53
N ARG A 4 23.98 7.62 -0.75
CA ARG A 4 22.87 7.52 -1.70
C ARG A 4 21.87 6.42 -1.32
N ILE A 5 22.35 5.28 -0.83
CA ILE A 5 21.47 4.22 -0.32
C ILE A 5 20.74 4.66 0.93
N GLU A 6 21.42 5.35 1.85
CA GLU A 6 20.76 5.86 3.06
C GLU A 6 19.65 6.87 2.70
N THR A 7 19.86 7.71 1.69
CA THR A 7 18.80 8.57 1.15
C THR A 7 17.66 7.75 0.56
N LEU A 8 17.93 6.71 -0.23
CA LEU A 8 16.89 5.83 -0.81
C LEU A 8 16.10 5.07 0.26
N LYS A 9 16.76 4.57 1.32
CA LYS A 9 16.11 3.95 2.47
C LYS A 9 15.20 4.93 3.20
N ARG A 10 15.66 6.17 3.42
CA ARG A 10 14.83 7.24 4.02
C ARG A 10 13.61 7.56 3.17
N LEU A 11 13.78 7.66 1.84
CA LEU A 11 12.67 7.86 0.92
C LEU A 11 11.68 6.70 0.96
N THR A 12 12.18 5.46 0.95
CA THR A 12 11.32 4.26 1.04
C THR A 12 10.47 4.28 2.31
N LYS A 13 11.06 4.59 3.47
CA LYS A 13 10.32 4.76 4.73
C LYS A 13 9.26 5.86 4.66
N LEU A 14 9.55 6.97 3.98
CA LEU A 14 8.59 8.05 3.79
C LEU A 14 7.41 7.60 2.91
N TYR A 15 7.67 6.89 1.81
CA TYR A 15 6.61 6.35 0.96
C TYR A 15 5.76 5.30 1.67
N GLU A 16 6.37 4.42 2.49
CA GLU A 16 5.63 3.49 3.35
C GLU A 16 4.70 4.21 4.34
N ALA A 17 5.16 5.32 4.93
CA ALA A 17 4.34 6.12 5.83
C ALA A 17 3.16 6.78 5.09
N VAL A 18 3.39 7.32 3.89
CA VAL A 18 2.34 7.89 3.03
C VAL A 18 1.34 6.82 2.61
N GLU A 19 1.79 5.62 2.23
CA GLU A 19 0.91 4.50 1.90
C GLU A 19 0.03 4.10 3.09
N LYS A 20 0.61 4.01 4.29
CA LYS A 20 -0.15 3.72 5.52
C LYS A 20 -1.23 4.77 5.76
N ALA A 21 -0.91 6.06 5.62
CA ALA A 21 -1.87 7.15 5.74
C ALA A 21 -3.03 7.01 4.74
N HIS A 22 -2.75 6.80 3.46
CA HIS A 22 -3.79 6.57 2.45
C HIS A 22 -4.61 5.31 2.72
N SER A 23 -4.02 4.25 3.30
CA SER A 23 -4.78 3.05 3.67
C SER A 23 -5.77 3.33 4.80
N VAL A 24 -5.41 4.17 5.77
CA VAL A 24 -6.30 4.58 6.87
C VAL A 24 -7.43 5.45 6.34
N GLU A 25 -7.12 6.37 5.42
CA GLU A 25 -8.11 7.20 4.75
C GLU A 25 -9.10 6.37 3.91
N LEU A 26 -8.60 5.38 3.16
CA LEU A 26 -9.44 4.44 2.43
C LEU A 26 -10.37 3.65 3.36
N LYS A 27 -9.87 3.17 4.50
CA LYS A 27 -10.71 2.48 5.51
C LYS A 27 -11.79 3.40 6.05
N ARG A 28 -11.44 4.65 6.38
CA ARG A 28 -12.38 5.65 6.91
C ARG A 28 -13.49 5.99 5.90
N THR A 29 -13.13 6.25 4.65
CA THR A 29 -14.10 6.60 3.59
C THR A 29 -14.99 5.41 3.23
N THR A 30 -14.44 4.19 3.21
CA THR A 30 -15.22 2.95 3.02
C THR A 30 -16.21 2.73 4.17
N ALA A 31 -15.80 2.92 5.42
CA ALA A 31 -16.70 2.82 6.56
C ALA A 31 -17.83 3.84 6.50
N ALA A 32 -17.53 5.10 6.16
CA ALA A 32 -18.54 6.14 5.99
C ALA A 32 -19.53 5.83 4.84
N LEU A 33 -19.07 5.22 3.74
CA LEU A 33 -19.95 4.75 2.67
C LEU A 33 -20.87 3.62 3.16
N HIS A 34 -20.34 2.66 3.93
CA HIS A 34 -21.12 1.56 4.49
C HIS A 34 -22.18 2.03 5.48
N GLU A 35 -21.87 3.02 6.31
CA GLU A 35 -22.82 3.65 7.23
C GLU A 35 -24.02 4.24 6.47
N VAL A 36 -23.75 5.02 5.41
CA VAL A 36 -24.81 5.63 4.59
C VAL A 36 -25.62 4.56 3.85
N GLN A 37 -24.97 3.53 3.30
CA GLN A 37 -25.67 2.42 2.66
C GLN A 37 -26.62 1.71 3.65
N SER A 38 -26.16 1.48 4.88
CA SER A 38 -26.96 0.87 5.95
C SER A 38 -28.16 1.74 6.31
N ALA A 39 -27.98 3.06 6.36
CA ALA A 39 -29.07 4.01 6.62
C ALA A 39 -30.11 4.03 5.49
N VAL A 40 -29.66 4.00 4.22
CA VAL A 40 -30.55 3.89 3.05
C VAL A 40 -31.37 2.61 3.11
N ASP A 41 -30.74 1.49 3.45
CA ASP A 41 -31.41 0.18 3.57
C ASP A 41 -32.40 0.15 4.74
N ALA A 42 -32.09 0.82 5.86
CA ALA A 42 -33.01 0.99 6.98
C ALA A 42 -34.26 1.78 6.59
N GLU A 43 -34.10 2.92 5.91
CA GLU A 43 -35.23 3.73 5.42
C GLU A 43 -36.06 2.98 4.36
N ALA A 44 -35.42 2.16 3.51
CA ALA A 44 -36.11 1.29 2.58
C ALA A 44 -36.98 0.24 3.31
N LYS A 45 -36.48 -0.36 4.39
CA LYS A 45 -37.26 -1.28 5.24
C LYS A 45 -38.43 -0.57 5.92
N ILE A 46 -38.23 0.62 6.46
CA ILE A 46 -39.29 1.44 7.06
C ILE A 46 -40.39 1.72 6.04
N THR A 47 -40.01 2.12 4.82
CA THR A 47 -40.96 2.38 3.72
C THR A 47 -41.80 1.16 3.39
N ARG A 48 -41.19 -0.04 3.31
CA ARG A 48 -41.89 -1.30 3.04
C ARG A 48 -42.84 -1.68 4.18
N ARG A 49 -42.40 -1.53 5.42
CA ARG A 49 -43.22 -1.79 6.61
C ARG A 49 -44.43 -0.87 6.67
N ALA A 50 -44.22 0.44 6.49
CA ALA A 50 -45.29 1.42 6.47
C ALA A 50 -46.30 1.14 5.34
N ALA A 51 -45.83 0.70 4.16
CA ALA A 51 -46.72 0.28 3.08
C ALA A 51 -47.55 -0.97 3.42
N HIS A 52 -47.01 -1.91 4.19
CA HIS A 52 -47.76 -3.08 4.66
C HIS A 52 -48.80 -2.69 5.71
N GLN A 53 -48.41 -1.94 6.74
CA GLN A 53 -49.29 -1.45 7.80
C GLN A 53 -50.42 -0.59 7.25
N GLY A 54 -50.13 0.27 6.27
CA GLY A 54 -51.16 1.06 5.59
C GLY A 54 -52.20 0.18 4.86
N ARG A 55 -51.79 -0.95 4.26
CA ARG A 55 -52.74 -1.88 3.62
C ARG A 55 -53.60 -2.61 4.66
N GLU A 56 -53.02 -3.01 5.78
CA GLU A 56 -53.76 -3.64 6.88
C GLU A 56 -54.78 -2.69 7.50
N ALA A 57 -54.38 -1.44 7.75
CA ALA A 57 -55.27 -0.40 8.28
C ALA A 57 -56.43 -0.06 7.34
N LEU A 58 -56.19 -0.06 6.02
CA LEU A 58 -57.27 0.08 5.03
C LEU A 58 -58.24 -1.09 5.09
N ALA A 59 -57.73 -2.33 5.23
CA ALA A 59 -58.56 -3.52 5.30
C ALA A 59 -59.41 -3.58 6.57
N SER A 60 -58.91 -3.04 7.70
CA SER A 60 -59.65 -2.94 8.97
C SER A 60 -60.54 -1.70 9.08
N GLY A 61 -60.49 -0.78 8.11
CA GLY A 61 -61.23 0.49 8.15
C GLY A 61 -60.63 1.55 9.10
N ASP A 62 -59.44 1.31 9.65
CA ASP A 62 -58.75 2.26 10.53
C ASP A 62 -58.08 3.38 9.74
N ARG A 63 -58.82 4.47 9.56
CA ARG A 63 -58.34 5.67 8.84
C ARG A 63 -57.18 6.35 9.55
N MET A 64 -57.09 6.31 10.88
CA MET A 64 -56.00 6.95 11.61
C MET A 64 -54.70 6.21 11.40
N GLN A 65 -54.70 4.88 11.54
CA GLN A 65 -53.50 4.08 11.28
C GLN A 65 -53.06 4.18 9.82
N TRP A 66 -54.00 4.22 8.88
CA TRP A 66 -53.65 4.41 7.47
C TRP A 66 -52.92 5.75 7.24
N ALA A 67 -53.45 6.85 7.78
CA ALA A 67 -52.83 8.17 7.65
C ALA A 67 -51.44 8.22 8.29
N ALA A 68 -51.27 7.61 9.47
CA ALA A 68 -49.98 7.49 10.14
C ALA A 68 -48.96 6.70 9.29
N ALA A 69 -49.38 5.56 8.72
CA ALA A 69 -48.55 4.74 7.85
C ALA A 69 -48.16 5.48 6.55
N ASP A 70 -49.07 6.23 5.93
CA ASP A 70 -48.75 7.02 4.74
C ASP A 70 -47.77 8.16 5.06
N LEU A 71 -47.93 8.84 6.19
CA LEU A 71 -46.99 9.86 6.66
C LEU A 71 -45.59 9.26 6.90
N GLN A 72 -45.51 8.12 7.58
CA GLN A 72 -44.24 7.44 7.83
C GLN A 72 -43.56 7.03 6.53
N ARG A 73 -44.32 6.51 5.55
CA ARG A 73 -43.82 6.16 4.22
C ARG A 73 -43.26 7.37 3.49
N LYS A 74 -43.97 8.51 3.49
CA LYS A 74 -43.52 9.77 2.88
C LYS A 74 -42.25 10.31 3.56
N ALA A 75 -42.21 10.31 4.89
CA ALA A 75 -41.06 10.75 5.66
C ALA A 75 -39.82 9.90 5.39
N ALA A 76 -39.95 8.57 5.39
CA ALA A 76 -38.87 7.65 5.06
C ALA A 76 -38.38 7.82 3.61
N GLY A 77 -39.31 7.99 2.66
CA GLY A 77 -38.97 8.27 1.26
C GLY A 77 -38.16 9.57 1.09
N ALA A 78 -38.58 10.64 1.77
CA ALA A 78 -37.86 11.92 1.74
C ALA A 78 -36.45 11.81 2.35
N LYS A 79 -36.31 11.11 3.48
CA LYS A 79 -35.00 10.83 4.11
C LYS A 79 -34.11 10.01 3.20
N ARG A 80 -34.64 8.95 2.58
CA ARG A 80 -33.90 8.11 1.64
C ARG A 80 -33.35 8.90 0.46
N ASN A 81 -34.16 9.80 -0.12
CA ASN A 81 -33.71 10.64 -1.22
C ASN A 81 -32.55 11.57 -0.81
N ARG A 82 -32.58 12.11 0.41
CA ARG A 82 -31.46 12.91 0.96
C ARG A 82 -30.22 12.05 1.23
N LEU A 83 -30.39 10.83 1.73
CA LEU A 83 -29.29 9.91 1.97
C LEU A 83 -28.64 9.44 0.66
N GLU A 84 -29.39 9.36 -0.43
CA GLU A 84 -28.86 8.94 -1.74
C GLU A 84 -27.85 9.95 -2.29
N SER A 85 -28.08 11.26 -2.13
CA SER A 85 -27.08 12.26 -2.54
C SER A 85 -25.79 12.13 -1.72
N VAL A 86 -25.92 11.94 -0.41
CA VAL A 86 -24.77 11.68 0.48
C VAL A 86 -24.07 10.39 0.09
N ARG A 87 -24.80 9.34 -0.29
CA ARG A 87 -24.22 8.06 -0.75
C ARG A 87 -23.35 8.26 -1.98
N VAL A 88 -23.81 9.03 -2.95
CA VAL A 88 -23.05 9.34 -4.16
C VAL A 88 -21.77 10.09 -3.82
N GLU A 89 -21.83 11.09 -2.94
CA GLU A 89 -20.65 11.82 -2.47
C GLU A 89 -19.65 10.92 -1.74
N ARG A 90 -20.14 10.07 -0.82
CA ARG A 90 -19.30 9.11 -0.09
C ARG A 90 -18.67 8.07 -1.01
N LYS A 91 -19.40 7.63 -2.03
CA LYS A 91 -18.89 6.71 -3.05
C LYS A 91 -17.73 7.34 -3.82
N ARG A 92 -17.92 8.58 -4.31
CA ARG A 92 -16.85 9.35 -4.98
C ARG A 92 -15.62 9.52 -4.08
N SER A 93 -15.83 9.89 -2.81
CA SER A 93 -14.74 10.03 -1.84
C SER A 93 -13.99 8.72 -1.60
N SER A 94 -14.70 7.59 -1.51
CA SER A 94 -14.09 6.26 -1.39
C SER A 94 -13.30 5.86 -2.64
N GLU A 95 -13.82 6.18 -3.83
CA GLU A 95 -13.12 5.96 -5.11
C GLU A 95 -11.83 6.78 -5.20
N THR A 96 -11.87 8.07 -4.87
CA THR A 96 -10.67 8.91 -4.80
C THR A 96 -9.64 8.39 -3.79
N ALA A 97 -10.08 8.00 -2.58
CA ALA A 97 -9.17 7.44 -1.58
C ALA A 97 -8.55 6.11 -2.06
N ARG A 98 -9.30 5.31 -2.80
CA ARG A 98 -8.81 4.05 -3.40
C ARG A 98 -7.74 4.34 -4.46
N GLU A 99 -7.97 5.32 -5.33
CA GLU A 99 -6.99 5.73 -6.35
C GLU A 99 -5.70 6.23 -5.71
N GLN A 100 -5.80 7.07 -4.68
CA GLN A 100 -4.66 7.58 -3.92
C GLN A 100 -3.86 6.47 -3.23
N TYR A 101 -4.55 5.49 -2.63
CA TYR A 101 -3.91 4.33 -2.01
C TYR A 101 -3.19 3.45 -3.04
N VAL A 102 -3.82 3.17 -4.19
CA VAL A 102 -3.20 2.38 -5.27
C VAL A 102 -1.99 3.12 -5.84
N ALA A 103 -2.08 4.44 -6.02
CA ALA A 103 -0.99 5.26 -6.51
C ALA A 103 0.19 5.30 -5.51
N SER A 104 -0.07 5.46 -4.22
CA SER A 104 1.01 5.44 -3.21
C SER A 104 1.66 4.08 -3.11
N ARG A 105 0.88 2.99 -3.09
CA ARG A 105 1.41 1.63 -3.08
C ARG A 105 2.33 1.35 -4.27
N ARG A 106 1.93 1.73 -5.48
CA ARG A 106 2.80 1.59 -6.68
C ARG A 106 4.12 2.34 -6.51
N LYS A 107 4.10 3.55 -5.95
CA LYS A 107 5.32 4.33 -5.68
C LYS A 107 6.18 3.69 -4.60
N SER A 108 5.59 3.17 -3.52
CA SER A 108 6.31 2.41 -2.49
C SER A 108 7.01 1.19 -3.08
N GLU A 109 6.30 0.40 -3.89
CA GLU A 109 6.84 -0.79 -4.56
C GLU A 109 8.00 -0.43 -5.52
N GLN A 110 7.87 0.67 -6.28
CA GLN A 110 8.95 1.17 -7.13
C GLN A 110 10.19 1.58 -6.32
N MET A 111 10.00 2.31 -5.23
CA MET A 111 11.10 2.74 -4.36
C MET A 111 11.79 1.58 -3.67
N GLN A 112 11.04 0.56 -3.24
CA GLN A 112 11.60 -0.65 -2.67
C GLN A 112 12.48 -1.37 -3.69
N ARG A 113 12.01 -1.55 -4.93
CA ARG A 113 12.81 -2.17 -6.01
C ARG A 113 14.08 -1.39 -6.31
N LEU A 114 14.02 -0.06 -6.36
CA LEU A 114 15.19 0.79 -6.58
C LEU A 114 16.21 0.65 -5.43
N THR A 115 15.74 0.58 -4.19
CA THR A 115 16.59 0.42 -3.01
C THR A 115 17.24 -0.96 -2.98
N THR A 116 16.48 -2.03 -3.26
CA THR A 116 17.00 -3.40 -3.38
C THR A 116 18.08 -3.50 -4.45
N ARG A 117 17.80 -3.00 -5.67
CA ARG A 117 18.78 -3.01 -6.77
C ARG A 117 20.05 -2.24 -6.43
N ALA A 118 19.93 -1.09 -5.75
CA ALA A 118 21.09 -0.33 -5.32
C ALA A 118 21.93 -1.10 -4.28
N ALA A 119 21.28 -1.79 -3.35
CA ALA A 119 21.95 -2.63 -2.34
C ALA A 119 22.68 -3.82 -2.98
N GLU A 120 22.02 -4.52 -3.91
CA GLU A 120 22.63 -5.61 -4.68
C GLU A 120 23.86 -5.16 -5.47
N GLN A 121 23.79 -3.99 -6.12
CA GLN A 121 24.94 -3.46 -6.86
C GLN A 121 26.13 -3.17 -5.94
N ILE A 122 25.90 -2.61 -4.75
CA ILE A 122 26.99 -2.40 -3.79
C ILE A 122 27.59 -3.74 -3.35
N ALA A 123 26.76 -4.73 -3.06
CA ALA A 123 27.24 -6.05 -2.66
C ALA A 123 28.13 -6.68 -3.75
N VAL A 124 27.73 -6.56 -5.02
CA VAL A 124 28.54 -7.00 -6.16
C VAL A 124 29.87 -6.24 -6.25
N ASP A 125 29.84 -4.92 -6.10
CA ASP A 125 31.05 -4.10 -6.16
C ASP A 125 32.01 -4.39 -5.00
N GLU A 126 31.49 -4.64 -3.79
CA GLU A 126 32.27 -5.06 -2.63
C GLU A 126 32.88 -6.45 -2.83
N ALA A 127 32.12 -7.41 -3.37
CA ALA A 127 32.64 -8.73 -3.72
C ALA A 127 33.78 -8.65 -4.74
N LYS A 128 33.63 -7.84 -5.78
CA LYS A 128 34.69 -7.60 -6.78
C LYS A 128 35.95 -7.02 -6.17
N LYS A 129 35.82 -6.05 -5.26
CA LYS A 129 36.97 -5.45 -4.55
C LYS A 129 37.68 -6.46 -3.65
N MET A 130 36.94 -7.31 -2.95
CA MET A 130 37.53 -8.37 -2.12
C MET A 130 38.26 -9.42 -2.98
N GLN A 131 37.68 -9.79 -4.11
CA GLN A 131 38.30 -10.69 -5.07
C GLN A 131 39.59 -10.08 -5.64
N SER A 132 39.55 -8.84 -6.14
CA SER A 132 40.74 -8.19 -6.70
C SER A 132 41.87 -8.07 -5.67
N ALA A 133 41.55 -7.70 -4.41
CA ALA A 133 42.53 -7.65 -3.34
C ALA A 133 43.15 -9.02 -3.01
N THR A 134 42.38 -10.10 -3.16
CA THR A 134 42.85 -11.47 -2.94
C THR A 134 43.76 -11.93 -4.08
N ASP A 135 43.37 -11.64 -5.32
CA ASP A 135 44.14 -11.93 -6.52
C ASP A 135 45.48 -11.16 -6.52
N ASP A 136 45.46 -9.88 -6.15
CA ASP A 136 46.67 -9.05 -6.01
C ASP A 136 47.64 -9.64 -4.98
N ARG A 137 47.13 -10.08 -3.82
CA ARG A 137 47.93 -10.76 -2.80
C ARG A 137 48.53 -12.07 -3.32
N PHE A 138 47.74 -12.86 -4.04
CA PHE A 138 48.20 -14.12 -4.63
C PHE A 138 49.31 -13.88 -5.66
N LEU A 139 49.12 -12.93 -6.57
CA LEU A 139 50.11 -12.56 -7.59
C LEU A 139 51.38 -12.00 -6.96
N ALA A 140 51.27 -11.13 -5.95
CA ALA A 140 52.41 -10.61 -5.20
C ALA A 140 53.22 -11.74 -4.56
N ARG A 141 52.54 -12.69 -3.90
CA ARG A 141 53.18 -13.87 -3.30
C ARG A 141 53.88 -14.73 -4.35
N ARG A 142 53.23 -14.98 -5.48
CA ARG A 142 53.80 -15.78 -6.59
C ARG A 142 55.04 -15.12 -7.20
N ARG A 143 55.02 -13.79 -7.39
CA ARG A 143 56.17 -13.03 -7.87
C ARG A 143 57.33 -13.09 -6.89
N TRP A 144 57.06 -12.93 -5.59
CA TRP A 144 58.09 -13.03 -4.56
C TRP A 144 58.73 -14.42 -4.49
N SER A 145 57.94 -15.49 -4.51
CA SER A 145 58.47 -16.85 -4.51
C SER A 145 59.25 -17.20 -5.77
N GLY A 146 58.82 -16.69 -6.94
CA GLY A 146 59.55 -16.84 -8.20
C GLY A 146 60.93 -16.16 -8.15
N ALA A 147 60.98 -14.90 -7.71
CA ALA A 147 62.22 -14.16 -7.55
C ALA A 147 63.18 -14.82 -6.52
N ALA A 148 62.64 -15.34 -5.41
CA ALA A 148 63.43 -16.07 -4.43
C ALA A 148 64.01 -17.38 -4.99
N GLY A 149 63.25 -18.11 -5.82
CA GLY A 149 63.70 -19.31 -6.52
C GLY A 149 64.80 -19.05 -7.53
N GLU A 150 64.69 -17.99 -8.34
CA GLU A 150 65.72 -17.56 -9.28
C GLU A 150 67.02 -17.17 -8.57
N GLN A 151 66.93 -16.43 -7.48
CA GLN A 151 68.10 -16.06 -6.65
C GLN A 151 68.78 -17.28 -6.01
N ALA A 152 68.00 -18.28 -5.58
CA ALA A 152 68.55 -19.53 -5.05
C ALA A 152 69.26 -20.36 -6.14
N SER A 153 68.68 -20.45 -7.34
CA SER A 153 69.27 -21.19 -8.47
C SER A 153 70.58 -20.56 -8.96
N THR A 154 70.64 -19.23 -9.09
CA THR A 154 71.85 -18.50 -9.50
C THR A 154 72.96 -18.58 -8.46
N LYS A 155 72.64 -18.55 -7.15
CA LYS A 155 73.63 -18.82 -6.11
C LYS A 155 74.20 -20.24 -6.19
N ARG A 156 73.37 -21.23 -6.50
CA ARG A 156 73.80 -22.64 -6.62
C ARG A 156 74.72 -22.86 -7.82
N MET A 157 74.44 -22.23 -8.96
CA MET A 157 75.30 -22.28 -10.16
C MET A 157 76.65 -21.58 -9.98
N LYS A 158 76.76 -20.56 -9.12
CA LYS A 158 78.04 -19.89 -8.82
C LYS A 158 78.90 -20.63 -7.78
N ALA A 159 78.31 -21.60 -7.08
CA ALA A 159 78.96 -22.38 -6.04
C ALA A 159 79.42 -23.78 -6.53
N SER A 160 79.13 -24.12 -7.79
CA SER A 160 79.69 -25.29 -8.51
C SER A 160 80.79 -24.82 -9.45
#